data_AF-A0A948GBX2-F1
#
_entry.id   AF-A0A948GBX2-F1
#
_cell.length_a   1.000
_cell.length_b   1.000
_cell.length_c   1.000
_cell.angle_alpha   90.00
_cell.angle_beta   90.00
_cell.angle_gamma   90.00
#
_symmetry.space_group_name_H-M   'P 1'
#
loop_
_entity.id
_entity.type
_entity.pdbx_description
1 polymer ?
#
loop_
_entity_poly.entity_id
_entity_poly.type
_entity_poly.pdbx_seq_one_letter_code
_entity_poly.pdbx_strand_id
1 'polypeptide(L)'
;MTAERTIRAFLALDPPEEILREIGRVQDRLRKLIHGDLRWVRPEGIHLTLKFFGDVPENAVADISAVAGPAAAAVGSFELAIGGTGVFPDPRRPRVVWLGMNGEVAQLATFQQGLERALREIGFPPEERPFRPHLTLGRIKSPKGL
;
A
#
# COMPACT_ATOMS: atom_id res chain seq x y z
N MET A 1 0.75 15.87 -32.80
CA MET A 1 0.42 15.77 -31.36
C MET A 1 0.71 14.33 -30.95
N THR A 2 1.86 14.07 -30.36
CA THR A 2 2.17 12.76 -29.78
C THR A 2 1.26 12.58 -28.57
N ALA A 3 0.49 11.48 -28.53
CA ALA A 3 -0.33 11.16 -27.36
C ALA A 3 0.58 11.10 -26.12
N GLU A 4 0.21 11.81 -25.06
CA GLU A 4 0.93 11.74 -23.78
C GLU A 4 0.85 10.31 -23.23
N ARG A 5 1.99 9.75 -22.85
CA ARG A 5 2.06 8.42 -22.28
C ARG A 5 1.38 8.41 -20.92
N THR A 6 0.37 7.56 -20.75
CA THR A 6 -0.30 7.34 -19.47
C THR A 6 0.34 6.16 -18.73
N ILE A 7 0.47 6.27 -17.41
CA ILE A 7 0.92 5.21 -16.51
C ILE A 7 -0.03 5.07 -15.33
N ARG A 8 -0.10 3.88 -14.74
CA ARG A 8 -0.80 3.69 -13.48
C ARG A 8 0.13 3.98 -12.31
N ALA A 9 -0.20 4.96 -11.47
CA ALA A 9 0.66 5.41 -10.39
C ALA A 9 0.02 5.26 -9.00
N PHE A 10 0.87 5.13 -7.99
CA PHE A 10 0.53 5.20 -6.57
C PHE A 10 1.74 5.71 -5.78
N LEU A 11 1.50 6.23 -4.58
CA LEU A 11 2.54 6.60 -3.62
C LEU A 11 2.57 5.58 -2.48
N ALA A 12 3.74 5.20 -2.02
CA ALA A 12 3.90 4.18 -0.98
C ALA A 12 5.12 4.42 -0.09
N LEU A 13 5.16 3.72 1.04
CA LEU A 13 6.36 3.50 1.84
C LEU A 13 6.88 2.08 1.59
N ASP A 14 8.18 1.99 1.34
CA ASP A 14 8.87 0.71 1.15
C ASP A 14 9.36 0.18 2.49
N PRO A 15 8.99 -1.05 2.88
CA PRO A 15 9.56 -1.69 4.05
C PRO A 15 11.06 -1.94 3.87
N PRO A 16 11.87 -1.86 4.95
CA PRO A 16 13.28 -2.25 4.90
C PRO A 16 13.46 -3.69 4.40
N GLU A 17 14.60 -3.98 3.75
CA GLU A 17 14.84 -5.31 3.19
C GLU A 17 14.74 -6.45 4.21
N GLU A 18 15.14 -6.22 5.46
CA GLU A 18 15.01 -7.25 6.51
C GLU A 18 13.54 -7.59 6.77
N ILE A 19 12.67 -6.59 6.74
CA ILE A 19 11.24 -6.75 6.93
C ILE A 19 10.65 -7.52 5.75
N LEU A 20 11.07 -7.22 4.52
CA LEU A 20 10.65 -7.98 3.33
C LEU A 20 11.06 -9.46 3.41
N ARG A 21 12.26 -9.75 3.93
CA ARG A 21 12.72 -11.13 4.18
C ARG A 21 11.83 -11.85 5.21
N GLU A 22 11.50 -11.19 6.33
CA GLU A 22 10.59 -11.77 7.33
C GLU A 22 9.19 -12.02 6.77
N ILE A 23 8.67 -11.08 5.97
CA ILE A 23 7.38 -11.24 5.30
C ILE A 23 7.42 -12.44 4.32
N GLY A 24 8.52 -12.64 3.60
CA GLY A 24 8.73 -13.84 2.78
C GLY A 24 8.58 -15.12 3.60
N ARG A 25 9.18 -15.20 4.78
CA ARG A 25 9.03 -16.36 5.68
C ARG A 25 7.59 -16.53 6.18
N VAL A 26 6.87 -15.44 6.42
CA VAL A 26 5.43 -15.48 6.73
C VAL A 26 4.63 -16.06 5.57
N GLN A 27 4.88 -15.61 4.34
CA GLN A 27 4.22 -16.16 3.15
C GLN A 27 4.51 -17.65 2.98
N ASP A 28 5.75 -18.11 3.19
CA ASP A 28 6.11 -19.53 3.10
C ASP A 28 5.37 -20.40 4.11
N ARG A 29 5.18 -19.91 5.34
CA ARG A 29 4.35 -20.59 6.34
C ARG A 29 2.89 -20.64 5.91
N LEU A 30 2.34 -19.52 5.45
CA LEU A 30 0.93 -19.44 5.02
C LEU A 30 0.65 -20.28 3.76
N ARG A 31 1.60 -20.38 2.82
CA ARG A 31 1.49 -21.26 1.63
C ARG A 31 1.28 -22.72 1.98
N LYS A 32 1.78 -23.16 3.14
CA LYS A 32 1.59 -24.54 3.63
C LYS A 32 0.22 -24.76 4.26
N LEU A 33 -0.47 -23.69 4.67
CA LEU A 33 -1.75 -23.73 5.38
C LEU A 33 -2.94 -23.38 4.48
N ILE A 34 -2.74 -22.53 3.48
CA ILE A 34 -3.80 -22.03 2.59
C ILE A 34 -3.77 -22.82 1.28
N HIS A 35 -4.82 -23.60 1.03
CA HIS A 35 -4.96 -24.43 -0.17
C HIS A 35 -5.76 -23.76 -1.30
N GLY A 36 -6.35 -22.58 -1.05
CA GLY A 36 -7.12 -21.83 -2.04
C GLY A 36 -6.28 -21.18 -3.14
N ASP A 37 -6.95 -20.75 -4.22
CA ASP A 37 -6.30 -20.08 -5.36
C ASP A 37 -5.90 -18.64 -5.00
N LEU A 38 -4.70 -18.52 -4.45
CA LEU A 38 -4.10 -17.28 -3.97
C LEU A 38 -2.87 -16.91 -4.81
N ARG A 39 -2.93 -15.72 -5.44
CA ARG A 39 -1.77 -15.10 -6.06
C ARG A 39 -0.99 -14.32 -5.01
N TRP A 40 0.14 -14.85 -4.59
CA TRP A 40 1.06 -14.18 -3.68
C TRP A 40 1.74 -12.97 -4.36
N VAL A 41 1.86 -11.88 -3.61
CA VAL A 41 2.71 -10.75 -3.99
C VAL A 41 4.17 -11.17 -3.78
N ARG A 42 5.06 -10.85 -4.72
CA ARG A 42 6.49 -11.11 -4.53
C ARG A 42 7.01 -10.21 -3.41
N PRO A 43 7.86 -10.67 -2.48
CA PRO A 43 8.33 -9.87 -1.36
C PRO A 43 8.84 -8.49 -1.78
N GLU A 44 9.57 -8.39 -2.89
CA GLU A 44 10.16 -7.13 -3.40
C GLU A 44 9.11 -6.13 -3.89
N GLY A 45 7.87 -6.58 -4.13
CA GLY A 45 6.75 -5.72 -4.52
C GLY A 45 5.81 -5.36 -3.35
N ILE A 46 6.13 -5.80 -2.13
CA ILE A 46 5.32 -5.50 -0.94
C ILE A 46 5.64 -4.09 -0.45
N HIS A 47 4.60 -3.28 -0.30
CA HIS A 47 4.70 -1.89 0.13
C HIS A 47 3.47 -1.50 0.94
N LEU A 48 3.58 -0.41 1.69
CA LEU A 48 2.45 0.25 2.35
C LEU A 48 1.96 1.38 1.45
N THR A 49 0.85 1.19 0.77
CA THR A 49 0.29 2.23 -0.12
C THR A 49 -0.28 3.39 0.69
N LEU A 50 0.10 4.63 0.32
CA LEU A 50 -0.41 5.87 0.89
C LEU A 50 -1.55 6.48 0.07
N LYS A 51 -1.47 6.36 -1.26
CA LYS A 51 -2.49 6.87 -2.20
C LYS A 51 -2.41 6.16 -3.56
N PHE A 52 -3.54 5.82 -4.17
CA PHE A 52 -3.59 5.46 -5.59
C PHE A 52 -3.96 6.68 -6.43
N PHE A 53 -3.30 6.87 -7.57
CA PHE A 53 -3.62 7.95 -8.52
C PHE A 53 -4.42 7.45 -9.72
N GLY A 54 -4.50 6.12 -9.91
CA GLY A 54 -5.08 5.55 -11.12
C GLY A 54 -4.16 5.79 -12.31
N ASP A 55 -4.76 5.98 -13.49
CA ASP A 55 -4.05 6.26 -14.73
C ASP A 55 -3.79 7.77 -14.84
N VAL A 56 -2.52 8.17 -14.89
CA VAL A 56 -2.08 9.57 -14.95
C VAL A 56 -1.11 9.79 -16.11
N PRO A 57 -1.04 11.01 -16.68
CA PRO A 57 0.05 11.39 -17.57
C PRO A 57 1.40 11.19 -16.89
N GLU A 58 2.38 10.63 -17.59
CA GLU A 58 3.67 10.33 -16.98
C GLU A 58 4.40 11.58 -16.45
N ASN A 59 4.25 12.73 -17.11
CA ASN A 59 4.81 13.99 -16.64
C ASN A 59 4.25 14.42 -15.27
N ALA A 60 3.07 13.94 -14.85
CA ALA A 60 2.51 14.23 -13.52
C ALA A 60 3.36 13.66 -12.38
N VAL A 61 4.26 12.70 -12.64
CA VAL A 61 5.16 12.13 -11.62
C VAL A 61 6.06 13.20 -11.02
N ALA A 62 6.52 14.17 -11.83
CA ALA A 62 7.34 15.27 -11.35
C ALA A 62 6.58 16.15 -10.35
N ASP A 63 5.33 16.51 -10.68
CA ASP A 63 4.47 17.33 -9.82
C ASP A 63 4.09 16.62 -8.52
N ILE A 64 3.74 15.33 -8.62
CA ILE A 64 3.48 14.48 -7.44
C ILE A 64 4.72 14.44 -6.53
N SER A 65 5.92 14.28 -7.10
CA SER A 65 7.17 14.22 -6.34
C SER A 65 7.51 15.56 -5.68
N ALA A 66 7.27 16.67 -6.38
CA ALA A 66 7.47 18.02 -5.87
C ALA A 66 6.57 18.35 -4.67
N VAL A 67 5.42 17.68 -4.54
CA VAL A 67 4.53 17.79 -3.38
C VAL A 67 4.89 16.77 -2.28
N ALA A 68 5.11 15.51 -2.65
CA ALA A 68 5.33 14.43 -1.70
C ALA A 68 6.66 14.57 -0.94
N GLY A 69 7.73 15.02 -1.60
CA GLY A 69 9.05 15.19 -0.99
C GLY A 69 9.05 16.18 0.18
N PRO A 70 8.59 17.43 -0.01
CA PRO A 70 8.48 18.39 1.09
C PRO A 70 7.52 17.94 2.21
N ALA A 71 6.40 17.29 1.86
CA ALA A 71 5.47 16.76 2.85
C ALA A 71 6.13 15.68 3.72
N ALA A 72 6.95 14.81 3.14
CA ALA A 72 7.72 13.81 3.89
C ALA A 72 8.81 14.46 4.76
N ALA A 73 9.52 15.46 4.24
CA ALA A 73 10.58 16.17 4.97
C ALA A 73 10.04 16.99 6.17
N ALA A 74 8.78 17.41 6.12
CA ALA A 74 8.12 18.14 7.21
C ALA A 74 7.69 17.25 8.39
N VAL A 75 7.72 15.92 8.22
CA VAL A 75 7.35 14.95 9.25
C VAL A 75 8.60 14.28 9.79
N GLY A 76 8.69 14.14 11.12
CA GLY A 76 9.76 13.37 11.75
C GLY A 76 9.69 11.88 11.38
N SER A 77 10.81 11.17 11.45
CA SER A 77 10.79 9.71 11.33
C SER A 77 9.89 9.09 12.39
N PHE A 78 9.17 8.02 12.03
CA PHE A 78 8.29 7.28 12.92
C PHE A 78 8.48 5.78 12.77
N GLU A 79 8.24 5.03 13.84
CA GLU A 79 8.44 3.59 13.91
C GLU A 79 7.10 2.84 13.77
N LEU A 80 7.05 1.97 12.77
CA LEU A 80 5.93 1.06 12.56
C LEU A 80 6.34 -0.37 12.87
N ALA A 81 5.40 -1.13 13.40
CA ALA A 81 5.54 -2.57 13.61
C ALA A 81 4.54 -3.34 12.76
N ILE A 82 4.91 -4.54 12.31
CA ILE A 82 3.97 -5.44 11.64
C ILE A 82 2.99 -5.97 12.69
N GLY A 83 1.69 -5.83 12.39
CA GLY A 83 0.60 -6.33 13.21
C GLY A 83 0.08 -7.71 12.77
N GLY A 84 -1.14 -8.02 13.18
CA GLY A 84 -1.80 -9.28 12.83
C GLY A 84 -2.15 -9.40 11.34
N THR A 85 -2.51 -10.60 10.91
CA THR A 85 -3.02 -10.86 9.57
C THR A 85 -4.52 -10.58 9.48
N GLY A 86 -4.98 -10.23 8.28
CA GLY A 86 -6.40 -10.04 8.02
C GLY A 86 -6.74 -10.22 6.55
N VAL A 87 -8.02 -9.99 6.24
CA VAL A 87 -8.54 -10.09 4.87
C VAL A 87 -9.44 -8.91 4.51
N PHE A 88 -9.47 -8.56 3.22
CA PHE A 88 -10.45 -7.63 2.66
C PHE A 88 -11.36 -8.30 1.63
N PRO A 89 -12.60 -7.79 1.43
CA PRO A 89 -13.25 -6.80 2.27
C PRO A 89 -13.67 -7.36 3.64
N ASP A 90 -14.08 -8.63 3.69
CA ASP A 90 -14.44 -9.34 4.91
C ASP A 90 -14.24 -10.87 4.78
N PRO A 91 -14.21 -11.63 5.89
CA PRO A 91 -13.97 -13.08 5.87
C PRO A 91 -15.00 -13.94 5.13
N ARG A 92 -16.21 -13.43 4.86
CA ARG A 92 -17.24 -14.20 4.12
C ARG A 92 -16.94 -14.21 2.62
N ARG A 93 -16.22 -13.20 2.11
CA ARG A 93 -15.85 -13.09 0.70
C ARG A 93 -14.44 -12.50 0.53
N PRO A 94 -13.40 -13.18 1.04
CA PRO A 94 -12.06 -12.61 1.06
C PRO A 94 -11.49 -12.52 -0.36
N ARG A 95 -10.73 -11.45 -0.60
CA ARG A 95 -10.11 -11.08 -1.89
C ARG A 95 -8.65 -10.70 -1.74
N VAL A 96 -8.27 -10.19 -0.58
CA VAL A 96 -6.89 -9.80 -0.27
C VAL A 96 -6.54 -10.36 1.09
N VAL A 97 -5.35 -10.95 1.21
CA VAL A 97 -4.71 -11.31 2.49
C VAL A 97 -3.63 -10.27 2.77
N TRP A 98 -3.59 -9.74 3.98
CA TRP A 98 -2.69 -8.64 4.34
C TRP A 98 -2.15 -8.77 5.76
N LEU A 99 -1.07 -8.04 6.04
CA LEU A 99 -0.55 -7.76 7.38
C LEU A 99 -0.94 -6.35 7.79
N GLY A 100 -1.47 -6.20 9.01
CA GLY A 100 -1.80 -4.90 9.58
C GLY A 100 -0.56 -4.16 10.04
N MET A 101 -0.71 -2.90 10.40
CA MET A 101 0.34 -2.09 11.00
C MET A 101 0.00 -1.72 12.44
N ASN A 102 1.02 -1.73 13.30
CA ASN A 102 1.03 -1.30 14.70
C ASN A 102 2.14 -0.25 14.90
N GLY A 103 2.36 0.19 16.14
CA GLY A 103 3.36 1.22 16.46
C GLY A 103 2.77 2.63 16.31
N GLU A 104 3.52 3.55 15.71
CA GLU A 104 3.14 4.95 15.55
C GLU A 104 2.14 5.19 14.40
N VAL A 105 1.12 4.34 14.29
CA VAL A 105 0.11 4.40 13.22
C VAL A 105 -0.70 5.70 13.21
N ALA A 106 -0.81 6.40 14.35
CA ALA A 106 -1.43 7.72 14.42
C ALA A 106 -0.61 8.77 13.66
N GLN A 107 0.72 8.74 13.78
CA GLN A 107 1.61 9.65 13.05
C GLN A 107 1.59 9.34 11.55
N LEU A 108 1.58 8.05 11.17
CA LEU A 108 1.37 7.63 9.77
C LEU A 108 0.05 8.17 9.21
N ALA A 109 -1.05 8.10 9.97
CA ALA A 109 -2.34 8.61 9.55
C ALA A 109 -2.32 10.14 9.37
N THR A 110 -1.68 10.88 10.29
CA THR A 110 -1.50 12.33 10.15
C THR A 110 -0.67 12.68 8.91
N PHE A 111 0.43 11.95 8.66
CA PHE A 111 1.24 12.12 7.46
C PHE A 111 0.44 11.86 6.18
N GLN A 112 -0.31 10.76 6.13
CA GLN A 112 -1.14 10.42 4.98
C GLN A 112 -2.23 11.47 4.72
N GLN A 113 -2.86 12.01 5.77
CA GLN A 113 -3.84 13.10 5.64
C GLN A 113 -3.20 14.40 5.13
N GLY A 114 -1.98 14.71 5.57
CA GLY A 114 -1.21 15.84 5.08
C GLY A 114 -0.90 15.72 3.58
N LEU A 115 -0.48 14.52 3.15
CA LEU A 115 -0.28 14.19 1.73
C LEU A 115 -1.56 14.34 0.92
N GLU A 116 -2.69 13.81 1.39
CA GLU A 116 -3.97 13.94 0.70
C GLU A 116 -4.39 15.41 0.51
N ARG A 117 -4.20 16.25 1.54
CA ARG A 117 -4.47 17.69 1.42
C ARG A 117 -3.55 18.32 0.37
N ALA A 118 -2.25 18.07 0.43
CA ALA A 118 -1.29 18.70 -0.48
C ALA A 118 -1.48 18.26 -1.94
N LEU A 119 -1.76 16.97 -2.17
CA LEU A 119 -2.01 16.41 -3.50
C LEU A 119 -3.35 16.89 -4.09
N ARG A 120 -4.33 17.19 -3.25
CA ARG A 120 -5.60 17.80 -3.68
C ARG A 120 -5.39 19.18 -4.30
N GLU A 121 -4.47 19.98 -3.77
CA GLU A 121 -4.19 21.34 -4.30
C GLU A 121 -3.64 21.31 -5.74
N ILE A 122 -3.04 20.19 -6.15
CA ILE A 122 -2.55 19.97 -7.53
C ILE A 122 -3.49 19.09 -8.37
N GLY A 123 -4.73 18.88 -7.93
CA GLY A 123 -5.79 18.24 -8.73
C GLY A 123 -5.99 16.74 -8.49
N PHE A 124 -5.34 16.12 -7.48
CA PHE A 124 -5.59 14.73 -7.11
C PHE A 124 -6.56 14.62 -5.93
N PRO A 125 -7.85 14.31 -6.14
CA PRO A 125 -8.84 14.27 -5.07
C PRO A 125 -8.52 13.18 -4.04
N PRO A 126 -8.97 13.34 -2.78
CA PRO A 126 -8.76 12.33 -1.75
C PRO A 126 -9.49 11.02 -2.06
N GLU A 127 -8.93 9.92 -1.59
CA GLU A 127 -9.57 8.60 -1.68
C GLU A 127 -10.89 8.59 -0.90
N GLU A 128 -11.94 7.98 -1.46
CA GLU A 128 -13.24 7.85 -0.79
C GLU A 128 -13.20 6.87 0.38
N ARG A 129 -12.31 5.88 0.30
CA ARG A 129 -12.21 4.81 1.30
C ARG A 129 -11.32 5.27 2.45
N PRO A 130 -11.68 4.92 3.71
CA PRO A 130 -10.82 5.20 4.85
C PRO A 130 -9.44 4.59 4.66
N PHE A 131 -8.41 5.36 5.00
CA PHE A 131 -7.04 4.86 5.03
C PHE A 131 -6.91 3.74 6.06
N ARG A 132 -6.53 2.55 5.59
CA ARG A 132 -6.29 1.36 6.42
C ARG A 132 -4.87 0.88 6.13
N PRO A 133 -3.85 1.23 6.93
CA PRO A 133 -2.47 0.88 6.65
C PRO A 133 -2.28 -0.63 6.73
N HIS A 134 -1.76 -1.22 5.65
CA HIS A 134 -1.55 -2.66 5.54
C HIS A 134 -0.47 -2.98 4.49
N LEU A 135 0.13 -4.16 4.63
CA LEU A 135 1.01 -4.77 3.62
C LEU A 135 0.26 -5.92 2.95
N THR A 136 0.04 -5.83 1.64
CA THR A 136 -0.67 -6.89 0.91
C THR A 136 0.24 -8.11 0.71
N LEU A 137 -0.17 -9.26 1.25
CA LEU A 137 0.55 -10.53 1.07
C LEU A 137 0.13 -11.27 -0.20
N GLY A 138 -1.15 -11.22 -0.54
CA GLY A 138 -1.68 -11.98 -1.66
C GLY A 138 -3.11 -11.62 -2.02
N ARG A 139 -3.51 -12.00 -3.22
CA ARG A 139 -4.84 -11.74 -3.79
C ARG A 139 -5.53 -13.06 -4.14
N ILE A 140 -6.70 -13.27 -3.55
CA ILE A 140 -7.50 -14.48 -3.71
C ILE A 140 -8.26 -14.38 -5.02
N LYS A 141 -8.04 -15.33 -5.93
CA LYS A 141 -8.78 -15.46 -7.18
C LYS A 141 -10.10 -16.20 -6.98
N SER A 142 -10.10 -17.24 -6.14
CA SER A 142 -11.27 -18.03 -5.80
C SER A 142 -11.25 -18.40 -4.31
N PRO A 143 -12.37 -18.23 -3.57
CA PRO A 143 -12.47 -18.66 -2.18
C PRO A 143 -12.65 -20.17 -2.02
N LYS A 144 -12.76 -20.95 -3.11
CA LYS A 144 -12.88 -22.40 -3.02
C LYS A 144 -11.59 -23.00 -2.43
N GLY A 145 -11.70 -23.73 -1.33
CA GLY A 145 -10.57 -24.41 -0.67
C GLY A 145 -9.70 -23.51 0.23
N LEU A 146 -10.18 -22.31 0.55
CA LEU A 146 -9.63 -21.44 1.60
C LEU A 146 -10.13 -21.83 2.99
#